data_AF-W9XI12-F1
#
_entry.id   AF-W9XI12-F1
#
_cell.length_a   1.000
_cell.length_b   1.000
_cell.length_c   1.000
_cell.angle_alpha   90.00
_cell.angle_beta   90.00
_cell.angle_gamma   90.00
#
_symmetry.space_group_name_H-M   'P 1'
#
loop_
_entity.id
_entity.type
_entity.pdbx_description
1 polymer ?
#
loop_
_entity_poly.entity_id
_entity_poly.type
_entity_poly.pdbx_seq_one_letter_code
_entity_poly.pdbx_strand_id
1 'polypeptide(L)'
;MTQFVRANKIVKRIKYHLKEPFISQAVITSNRAPQDSSFLELPLEIKLNIWKRLPTVADRLSLALTCKENAEMFEDIKDVRLRDGISFLLPKPQRTTRVHRLQVLVRLQTWVPDDWRLCYRCGQYINLSDPVNAGPWGGDTNIVSNGLATDRAMREGPRCALCIAADHVEMTRHKNTYKKYVKLANSVRLH
;
A
#
# COMPACT_ATOMS: atom_id res chain seq x y z
N MET A 1 -40.16 -5.47 24.64
CA MET A 1 -39.17 -4.38 24.48
C MET A 1 -37.77 -4.99 24.53
N THR A 2 -37.23 -5.38 23.39
CA THR A 2 -35.91 -5.99 23.27
C THR A 2 -34.84 -4.92 23.14
N GLN A 3 -34.00 -4.79 24.17
CA GLN A 3 -32.85 -3.88 24.19
C GLN A 3 -31.80 -4.37 23.19
N PHE A 4 -31.59 -3.62 22.11
CA PHE A 4 -30.44 -3.81 21.23
C PHE A 4 -29.17 -3.36 21.97
N VAL A 5 -28.43 -4.32 22.50
CA VAL A 5 -27.08 -4.11 23.03
C VAL A 5 -26.18 -3.68 21.86
N ARG A 6 -25.85 -2.38 21.80
CA ARG A 6 -24.84 -1.84 20.88
C ARG A 6 -23.49 -2.46 21.22
N ALA A 7 -23.12 -3.52 20.49
CA ALA A 7 -21.75 -4.03 20.47
C ALA A 7 -20.85 -3.03 19.74
N ASN A 8 -20.45 -1.95 20.42
CA ASN A 8 -19.30 -1.14 20.03
C ASN A 8 -18.04 -2.00 20.20
N LYS A 9 -17.76 -2.88 19.22
CA LYS A 9 -16.45 -3.51 19.08
C LYS A 9 -15.46 -2.40 18.73
N ILE A 10 -14.78 -1.89 19.75
CA ILE A 10 -13.53 -1.14 19.60
C ILE A 10 -12.59 -2.10 18.87
N VAL A 11 -12.49 -1.95 17.54
CA VAL A 11 -11.43 -2.60 16.77
C VAL A 11 -10.14 -1.98 17.31
N LYS A 12 -9.48 -2.67 18.25
CA LYS A 12 -8.13 -2.34 18.68
C LYS A 12 -7.32 -2.21 17.40
N ARG A 13 -6.94 -0.98 17.03
CA ARG A 13 -6.05 -0.74 15.89
C ARG A 13 -4.74 -1.44 16.24
N ILE A 14 -4.56 -2.67 15.76
CA ILE A 14 -3.30 -3.40 15.91
C ILE A 14 -2.25 -2.54 15.24
N LYS A 15 -1.39 -1.92 16.06
CA LYS A 15 -0.25 -1.16 15.59
C LYS A 15 0.80 -2.19 15.18
N TYR A 16 0.78 -2.59 13.92
CA TYR A 16 1.88 -3.34 13.35
C TYR A 16 3.08 -2.39 13.25
N HIS A 17 3.97 -2.44 14.23
CA HIS A 17 5.31 -1.91 14.06
C HIS A 17 6.00 -2.80 13.03
N LEU A 18 6.44 -2.23 11.90
CA LEU A 18 7.29 -3.00 11.00
C LEU A 18 8.61 -3.18 11.71
N LYS A 19 8.92 -4.43 12.03
CA LYS A 19 10.28 -4.81 12.36
C LYS A 19 11.13 -4.51 11.13
N GLU A 20 12.22 -3.80 11.34
CA GLU A 20 13.14 -3.53 10.25
C GLU A 20 13.72 -4.85 9.76
N PRO A 21 13.72 -5.09 8.44
CA PRO A 21 14.33 -6.29 7.90
C PRO A 21 15.83 -6.31 8.18
N PHE A 22 16.34 -7.51 8.36
CA PHE A 22 17.74 -7.75 8.69
C PHE A 22 18.26 -8.89 7.82
N ILE A 23 19.34 -8.62 7.09
CA ILE A 23 20.09 -9.62 6.34
C ILE A 23 21.28 -10.05 7.19
N SER A 24 21.38 -11.33 7.51
CA SER A 24 22.45 -11.80 8.40
C SER A 24 23.81 -11.74 7.72
N GLN A 25 24.84 -11.33 8.48
CA GLN A 25 26.21 -11.24 7.98
C GLN A 25 26.75 -12.59 7.50
N ALA A 26 26.34 -13.70 8.12
CA ALA A 26 26.66 -15.05 7.65
C ALA A 26 26.15 -15.32 6.22
N VAL A 27 24.98 -14.77 5.86
CA VAL A 27 24.46 -14.87 4.49
C VAL A 27 25.26 -13.95 3.57
N ILE A 28 25.66 -12.76 3.99
CA ILE A 28 26.42 -11.81 3.16
C ILE A 28 27.82 -12.37 2.80
N THR A 29 28.48 -13.03 3.76
CA THR A 29 29.85 -13.52 3.60
C THR A 29 29.95 -14.92 2.99
N SER A 30 28.89 -15.73 3.05
CA SER A 30 28.90 -17.09 2.52
C SER A 30 28.97 -17.13 0.98
N ASN A 31 29.88 -17.98 0.46
CA ASN A 31 30.06 -18.29 -0.95
C ASN A 31 30.10 -17.05 -1.86
N ARG A 32 30.81 -16.00 -1.43
CA ARG A 32 30.90 -14.74 -2.18
C ARG A 32 31.69 -14.97 -3.47
N ALA A 33 30.99 -14.91 -4.59
CA ALA A 33 31.60 -14.87 -5.91
C ALA A 33 31.69 -13.41 -6.39
N PRO A 34 32.73 -13.05 -7.17
CA PRO A 34 32.80 -11.75 -7.83
C PRO A 34 31.57 -11.56 -8.72
N GLN A 35 30.98 -10.38 -8.65
CA GLN A 35 29.76 -10.07 -9.36
C GLN A 35 30.02 -9.04 -10.44
N ASP A 36 29.57 -9.34 -11.64
CA ASP A 36 29.67 -8.44 -12.78
C ASP A 36 28.30 -7.81 -13.01
N SER A 37 28.09 -6.60 -12.48
CA SER A 37 26.85 -5.86 -12.73
C SER A 37 27.14 -4.39 -12.94
N SER A 38 26.56 -3.82 -14.00
CA SER A 38 26.71 -2.40 -14.33
C SER A 38 26.19 -1.47 -13.23
N PHE A 39 25.34 -1.97 -12.32
CA PHE A 39 24.90 -1.21 -11.15
C PHE A 39 26.04 -1.00 -10.15
N LEU A 40 26.90 -2.00 -9.97
CA LEU A 40 28.05 -1.96 -9.06
C LEU A 40 29.19 -1.09 -9.59
N GLU A 41 29.22 -0.82 -10.89
CA GLU A 41 30.20 0.10 -11.50
C GLU A 41 29.81 1.58 -11.33
N LEU A 42 28.56 1.86 -10.96
CA LEU A 42 28.10 3.24 -10.81
C LEU A 42 28.85 3.97 -9.68
N PRO A 43 29.10 5.29 -9.84
CA PRO A 43 29.55 6.15 -8.76
C PRO A 43 28.65 6.04 -7.53
N LEU A 44 29.25 6.13 -6.35
CA LEU A 44 28.56 5.96 -5.07
C LEU A 44 27.37 6.93 -4.93
N GLU A 45 27.51 8.16 -5.41
CA GLU A 45 26.49 9.20 -5.38
C GLU A 45 25.25 8.79 -6.17
N ILE A 46 25.45 8.15 -7.33
CA ILE A 46 24.35 7.67 -8.18
C ILE A 46 23.66 6.49 -7.50
N LYS A 47 24.42 5.52 -6.98
CA LYS A 47 23.84 4.40 -6.22
C LYS A 47 22.99 4.90 -5.06
N LEU A 48 23.52 5.83 -4.25
CA LEU A 48 22.78 6.41 -3.12
C LEU A 48 21.52 7.15 -3.56
N ASN A 49 21.55 7.87 -4.68
CA ASN A 49 20.36 8.51 -5.23
C ASN A 49 19.30 7.49 -5.67
N ILE A 50 19.70 6.35 -6.23
CA ILE A 50 18.79 5.26 -6.57
C ILE A 50 18.16 4.69 -5.30
N TRP A 51 18.96 4.35 -4.28
CA TRP A 51 18.47 3.85 -2.99
C TRP A 51 17.47 4.79 -2.30
N LYS A 52 17.71 6.10 -2.34
CA LYS A 52 16.81 7.13 -1.80
C LYS A 52 15.48 7.22 -2.55
N ARG A 53 15.50 7.00 -3.87
CA ARG A 53 14.30 7.04 -4.73
C ARG A 53 13.40 5.82 -4.59
N LEU A 54 13.91 4.71 -4.02
CA LEU A 54 13.08 3.55 -3.70
C LEU A 54 12.09 3.91 -2.59
N PRO A 55 10.78 3.91 -2.87
CA PRO A 55 9.78 4.52 -1.99
C PRO A 55 9.49 3.67 -0.74
N THR A 56 9.61 2.35 -0.85
CA THR A 56 9.28 1.43 0.24
C THR A 56 10.49 0.65 0.74
N VAL A 57 10.45 0.21 1.99
CA VAL A 57 11.46 -0.70 2.56
C VAL A 57 11.50 -2.03 1.80
N ALA A 58 10.34 -2.50 1.30
CA ALA A 58 10.27 -3.71 0.48
C ALA A 58 11.02 -3.57 -0.85
N ASP A 59 10.97 -2.41 -1.49
CA ASP A 59 11.70 -2.15 -2.73
C ASP A 59 13.20 -2.16 -2.51
N ARG A 60 13.64 -1.52 -1.41
CA ARG A 60 15.03 -1.52 -0.99
C ARG A 60 15.53 -2.92 -0.66
N LEU A 61 14.75 -3.72 0.06
CA LEU A 61 15.08 -5.12 0.29
C LEU A 61 15.15 -5.92 -1.00
N SER A 62 14.23 -5.69 -1.93
CA SER A 62 14.24 -6.40 -3.21
C SER A 62 15.55 -6.13 -3.96
N LEU A 63 16.01 -4.87 -3.96
CA LEU A 63 17.33 -4.52 -4.50
C LEU A 63 18.47 -5.14 -3.68
N ALA A 64 18.40 -5.09 -2.35
CA ALA A 64 19.40 -5.68 -1.46
C ALA A 64 19.58 -7.18 -1.69
N LEU A 65 18.50 -7.90 -1.98
CA LEU A 65 18.50 -9.35 -2.20
C LEU A 65 18.96 -9.77 -3.60
N THR A 66 19.21 -8.83 -4.51
CA THR A 66 19.76 -9.15 -5.84
C THR A 66 21.19 -9.68 -5.77
N CYS A 67 22.00 -9.12 -4.86
CA CYS A 67 23.39 -9.53 -4.69
C CYS A 67 23.96 -9.25 -3.30
N LYS A 68 25.08 -9.89 -2.98
CA LYS A 68 25.75 -9.75 -1.67
C LYS A 68 26.29 -8.34 -1.44
N GLU A 69 26.79 -7.68 -2.48
CA GLU A 69 27.28 -6.30 -2.40
C GLU A 69 26.14 -5.30 -2.16
N ASN A 70 24.99 -5.48 -2.80
CA ASN A 70 23.81 -4.66 -2.52
C ASN A 70 23.24 -4.95 -1.13
N ALA A 71 23.31 -6.19 -0.66
CA ALA A 71 22.92 -6.56 0.70
C ALA A 71 23.81 -5.87 1.75
N GLU A 72 25.13 -5.90 1.55
CA GLU A 72 26.11 -5.22 2.40
C GLU A 72 25.86 -3.71 2.41
N MET A 73 25.77 -3.09 1.23
CA MET A 73 25.49 -1.66 1.11
C MET A 73 24.18 -1.27 1.81
N PHE A 74 23.11 -2.07 1.67
CA PHE A 74 21.84 -1.81 2.33
C PHE A 74 21.94 -1.85 3.85
N GLU A 75 22.59 -2.88 4.41
CA GLU A 75 22.78 -3.02 5.86
C GLU A 75 23.63 -1.86 6.42
N ASP A 76 24.63 -1.38 5.67
CA ASP A 76 25.47 -0.26 6.08
C ASP A 76 24.72 1.09 6.08
N ILE A 77 23.89 1.35 5.06
CA ILE A 77 23.27 2.67 4.88
C ILE A 77 21.90 2.83 5.55
N LYS A 78 21.20 1.73 5.87
CA LYS A 78 19.81 1.79 6.37
C LYS A 78 19.69 2.52 7.71
N ASP A 79 20.70 2.45 8.57
CA ASP A 79 20.71 3.05 9.90
C ASP A 79 21.44 4.40 9.99
N VAL A 80 21.99 4.88 8.86
CA VAL A 80 22.69 6.16 8.81
C VAL A 80 21.71 7.30 9.07
N ARG A 81 22.00 8.11 10.08
CA ARG A 81 21.23 9.33 10.40
C ARG A 81 21.85 10.54 9.71
N LEU A 82 20.99 11.48 9.31
CA LEU A 82 21.41 12.78 8.81
C LEU A 82 21.87 13.67 9.98
N ARG A 83 22.44 14.84 9.65
CA ARG A 83 23.01 15.79 10.63
C ARG A 83 21.99 16.28 11.66
N ASP A 84 20.70 16.19 11.36
CA ASP A 84 19.62 16.55 12.26
C ASP A 84 19.37 15.51 13.37
N GLY A 85 20.01 14.34 13.31
CA GLY A 85 19.92 13.28 14.32
C GLY A 85 18.56 12.57 14.40
N ILE A 86 17.56 13.07 13.66
CA ILE A 86 16.17 12.61 13.63
C ILE A 86 15.88 11.89 12.31
N SER A 87 16.34 12.45 11.19
CA SER A 87 16.07 11.89 9.86
C SER A 87 17.10 10.83 9.51
N PHE A 88 16.64 9.79 8.82
CA PHE A 88 17.52 8.75 8.27
C PHE A 88 17.89 9.08 6.83
N LEU A 89 19.08 8.65 6.40
CA LEU A 89 19.55 8.77 5.03
C LEU A 89 18.58 8.11 4.05
N LEU A 90 18.09 6.93 4.43
CA LEU A 90 16.98 6.26 3.77
C LEU A 90 15.68 6.56 4.53
N PRO A 91 14.66 7.15 3.88
CA PRO A 91 13.40 7.47 4.56
C PRO A 91 12.79 6.23 5.21
N LYS A 92 12.71 6.20 6.54
CA LYS A 92 12.06 5.12 7.31
C LYS A 92 10.60 5.48 7.54
N PRO A 93 9.63 4.82 6.89
CA PRO A 93 8.24 5.06 7.24
C PRO A 93 8.01 4.56 8.66
N GLN A 94 7.76 5.47 9.60
CA GLN A 94 7.46 5.13 11.00
C GLN A 94 6.21 4.25 11.15
N ARG A 95 5.34 4.24 10.12
CA ARG A 95 4.12 3.43 10.03
C ARG A 95 3.88 3.00 8.58
N THR A 96 3.43 1.77 8.35
CA THR A 96 2.77 1.42 7.09
C THR A 96 1.49 2.21 6.98
N THR A 97 1.46 3.14 6.02
CA THR A 97 0.22 3.80 5.64
C THR A 97 -0.58 2.86 4.74
N ARG A 98 -1.89 3.09 4.65
CA ARG A 98 -2.73 2.36 3.69
C ARG A 98 -2.23 2.57 2.25
N VAL A 99 -1.66 3.74 1.96
CA VAL A 99 -1.05 4.07 0.66
C VAL A 99 0.17 3.20 0.37
N HIS A 100 1.08 3.00 1.33
CA HIS A 100 2.23 2.10 1.15
C HIS A 100 1.77 0.66 0.86
N ARG A 101 0.73 0.19 1.55
CA ARG A 101 0.14 -1.13 1.28
C ARG A 101 -0.44 -1.19 -0.13
N LEU A 102 -1.16 -0.15 -0.57
CA LEU A 102 -1.73 -0.07 -1.91
C LEU A 102 -0.63 -0.12 -2.98
N GLN A 103 0.50 0.58 -2.78
CA GLN A 103 1.63 0.58 -3.72
C GLN A 103 2.18 -0.83 -3.98
N VAL A 104 2.31 -1.64 -2.93
CA VAL A 104 2.72 -3.04 -3.06
C VAL A 104 1.64 -3.85 -3.78
N LEU A 105 0.38 -3.73 -3.37
CA LEU A 105 -0.71 -4.53 -3.92
C LEU A 105 -0.94 -4.26 -5.41
N VAL A 106 -0.89 -3.00 -5.86
CA VAL A 106 -1.05 -2.64 -7.28
C VAL A 106 0.03 -3.28 -8.15
N ARG A 107 1.27 -3.39 -7.66
CA ARG A 107 2.36 -4.03 -8.39
C ARG A 107 2.22 -5.55 -8.50
N LEU A 108 1.56 -6.18 -7.52
CA LEU A 108 1.29 -7.61 -7.53
C LEU A 108 0.12 -7.99 -8.46
N GLN A 109 -0.56 -7.02 -9.08
CA GLN A 109 -1.75 -7.30 -9.89
C GLN A 109 -1.50 -8.29 -11.04
N THR A 110 -0.30 -8.28 -11.63
CA THR A 110 0.07 -9.21 -12.71
C THR A 110 0.26 -10.66 -12.24
N TRP A 111 0.37 -10.89 -10.92
CA TRP A 111 0.56 -12.22 -10.33
C TRP A 111 -0.74 -12.76 -9.73
N VAL A 112 -1.78 -11.93 -9.68
CA VAL A 112 -3.07 -12.30 -9.11
C VAL A 112 -3.98 -12.80 -10.25
N PRO A 113 -4.71 -13.91 -10.06
CA PRO A 113 -5.66 -14.42 -11.04
C PRO A 113 -6.74 -13.39 -11.43
N ASP A 114 -7.25 -13.50 -12.67
CA ASP A 114 -8.22 -12.56 -13.25
C ASP A 114 -9.57 -12.53 -12.50
N ASP A 115 -9.93 -13.60 -11.78
CA ASP A 115 -11.12 -13.68 -10.94
C ASP A 115 -10.96 -12.90 -9.63
N TRP A 116 -9.83 -12.24 -9.40
CA TRP A 116 -9.61 -11.37 -8.26
C TRP A 116 -9.37 -9.93 -8.68
N ARG A 117 -9.98 -9.01 -7.92
CA ARG A 117 -9.83 -7.59 -8.17
C ARG A 117 -9.41 -6.84 -6.91
N LEU A 118 -8.45 -5.94 -7.03
CA LEU A 118 -7.98 -5.11 -5.92
C LEU A 118 -9.00 -3.99 -5.61
N CYS A 119 -9.49 -3.97 -4.38
CA CYS A 119 -10.23 -2.83 -3.83
C CYS A 119 -9.24 -1.81 -3.24
N TYR A 120 -9.20 -0.61 -3.82
CA TYR A 120 -8.28 0.45 -3.42
C TYR A 120 -8.65 1.04 -2.06
N ARG A 121 -9.93 0.99 -1.65
CA ARG A 121 -10.37 1.56 -0.37
C ARG A 121 -9.98 0.69 0.83
N CYS A 122 -10.26 -0.61 0.78
CA CYS A 122 -9.90 -1.53 1.86
C CYS A 122 -8.50 -2.17 1.70
N GLY A 123 -7.89 -2.04 0.52
CA GLY A 123 -6.56 -2.60 0.23
C GLY A 123 -6.56 -4.12 0.27
N GLN A 124 -7.56 -4.76 -0.34
CA GLN A 124 -7.70 -6.22 -0.38
C GLN A 124 -8.04 -6.66 -1.80
N TYR A 125 -7.48 -7.80 -2.20
CA TYR A 125 -7.96 -8.54 -3.36
C TYR A 125 -9.26 -9.25 -2.99
N ILE A 126 -10.26 -9.08 -3.85
CA ILE A 126 -11.61 -9.61 -3.67
C ILE A 126 -11.87 -10.62 -4.77
N ASN A 127 -12.22 -11.85 -4.37
CA ASN A 127 -12.64 -12.88 -5.30
C ASN A 127 -14.01 -12.53 -5.88
N LEU A 128 -14.08 -12.36 -7.19
CA LEU A 128 -15.27 -12.02 -7.95
C LEU A 128 -16.23 -13.21 -8.12
N SER A 129 -15.72 -14.43 -7.98
CA SER A 129 -16.51 -15.67 -8.06
C SER A 129 -17.29 -15.98 -6.77
N ASP A 130 -16.94 -15.33 -5.65
CA ASP A 130 -17.61 -15.52 -4.37
C ASP A 130 -18.95 -14.74 -4.34
N PRO A 131 -20.10 -15.42 -4.11
CA PRO A 131 -21.41 -14.78 -4.09
C PRO A 131 -21.56 -13.70 -3.00
N VAL A 132 -20.77 -13.73 -1.92
CA VAL A 132 -20.77 -12.69 -0.88
C VAL A 132 -20.23 -11.35 -1.41
N ASN A 133 -19.40 -11.41 -2.45
CA ASN A 133 -18.83 -10.24 -3.12
C ASN A 133 -19.66 -9.80 -4.34
N ALA A 134 -20.81 -10.44 -4.59
CA ALA A 134 -21.70 -10.07 -5.67
C ALA A 134 -22.24 -8.64 -5.48
N GLY A 135 -22.04 -7.79 -6.49
CA GLY A 135 -22.54 -6.43 -6.49
C GLY A 135 -21.76 -5.51 -7.43
N PRO A 136 -22.27 -4.28 -7.63
CA PRO A 136 -21.58 -3.31 -8.47
C PRO A 136 -20.26 -2.90 -7.82
N TRP A 137 -19.23 -2.76 -8.64
CA TRP A 137 -17.99 -2.10 -8.27
C TRP A 137 -18.13 -0.59 -8.51
N GLY A 138 -17.56 0.20 -7.61
CA GLY A 138 -17.60 1.67 -7.69
C GLY A 138 -16.22 2.27 -7.86
N GLY A 139 -16.17 3.59 -8.00
CA GLY A 139 -14.93 4.35 -8.19
C GLY A 139 -14.44 4.38 -9.65
N ASP A 140 -13.37 5.11 -9.88
CA ASP A 140 -12.77 5.32 -11.20
C ASP A 140 -11.74 4.23 -11.51
N THR A 141 -12.00 3.47 -12.58
CA THR A 141 -11.12 2.41 -13.06
C THR A 141 -9.92 2.93 -13.84
N ASN A 142 -9.96 4.16 -14.35
CA ASN A 142 -8.86 4.77 -15.10
C ASN A 142 -7.66 5.10 -14.19
N ILE A 143 -7.88 5.20 -12.88
CA ILE A 143 -6.81 5.35 -11.90
C ILE A 143 -5.95 4.07 -11.85
N VAL A 144 -6.53 2.92 -12.20
CA VAL A 144 -5.83 1.61 -12.24
C VAL A 144 -4.88 1.52 -13.42
N SER A 145 -5.28 1.97 -14.60
CA SER A 145 -4.46 1.85 -15.82
C SER A 145 -3.15 2.63 -15.74
N ASN A 146 -3.07 3.62 -14.86
CA ASN A 146 -1.86 4.40 -14.60
C ASN A 146 -1.02 3.88 -13.42
N GLY A 147 -1.42 2.78 -12.77
CA GLY A 147 -0.70 2.19 -11.63
C GLY A 147 -0.58 3.14 -10.42
N LEU A 148 -1.43 4.17 -10.33
CA LEU A 148 -1.32 5.21 -9.32
C LEU A 148 -1.79 4.66 -7.97
N ALA A 149 -0.85 4.43 -7.05
CA ALA A 149 -1.13 4.06 -5.67
C ALA A 149 -0.88 5.26 -4.73
N THR A 150 -1.72 6.27 -4.88
CA THR A 150 -1.68 7.53 -4.11
C THR A 150 -2.85 7.60 -3.11
N ASP A 151 -2.81 8.57 -2.20
CA ASP A 151 -3.94 8.84 -1.30
C ASP A 151 -5.23 9.23 -2.06
N ARG A 152 -5.08 9.88 -3.22
CA ARG A 152 -6.20 10.16 -4.12
C ARG A 152 -6.77 8.86 -4.68
N ALA A 153 -5.91 7.93 -5.12
CA ALA A 153 -6.34 6.64 -5.64
C ALA A 153 -7.08 5.80 -4.60
N MET A 154 -6.68 5.86 -3.32
CA MET A 154 -7.42 5.23 -2.21
C MET A 154 -8.85 5.76 -2.06
N ARG A 155 -9.08 7.03 -2.40
CA ARG A 155 -10.38 7.71 -2.27
C ARG A 155 -11.26 7.58 -3.49
N GLU A 156 -10.68 7.59 -4.68
CA GLU A 156 -11.41 7.65 -5.95
C GLU A 156 -11.40 6.32 -6.72
N GLY A 157 -10.40 5.48 -6.51
CA GLY A 157 -10.18 4.25 -7.28
C GLY A 157 -11.22 3.14 -7.02
N PRO A 158 -11.03 1.97 -7.67
CA PRO A 158 -11.99 0.88 -7.62
C PRO A 158 -12.27 0.41 -6.20
N ARG A 159 -13.55 0.18 -5.90
CA ARG A 159 -13.98 -0.31 -4.59
C ARG A 159 -15.04 -1.39 -4.71
N CYS A 160 -14.95 -2.38 -3.82
CA CYS A 160 -15.87 -3.51 -3.78
C CYS A 160 -17.25 -3.13 -3.24
N ALA A 161 -18.26 -3.97 -3.51
CA ALA A 161 -19.64 -3.77 -3.10
C ALA A 161 -19.80 -3.50 -1.60
N LEU A 162 -19.05 -4.21 -0.74
CA LEU A 162 -19.06 -3.99 0.71
C LEU A 162 -18.59 -2.58 1.11
N CYS A 163 -17.58 -2.05 0.43
CA CYS A 163 -17.11 -0.69 0.66
C CYS A 163 -18.15 0.34 0.21
N ILE A 164 -18.84 0.09 -0.91
CA ILE A 164 -19.94 0.95 -1.37
C ILE A 164 -21.08 0.97 -0.35
N ALA A 165 -21.50 -0.21 0.12
CA ALA A 165 -22.52 -0.32 1.16
C ALA A 165 -22.11 0.42 2.44
N ALA A 166 -20.84 0.30 2.85
CA ALA A 166 -20.30 1.04 3.98
C ALA A 166 -20.34 2.56 3.77
N ASP A 167 -20.03 3.07 2.57
CA ASP A 167 -20.16 4.49 2.22
C ASP A 167 -21.62 4.97 2.37
N HIS A 168 -22.60 4.18 1.90
CA HIS A 168 -24.01 4.52 2.06
C HIS A 168 -24.45 4.53 3.53
N VAL A 169 -24.00 3.58 4.33
CA VAL A 169 -24.29 3.54 5.78
C VAL A 169 -23.64 4.73 6.50
N GLU A 170 -22.43 5.12 6.12
CA GLU A 170 -21.75 6.29 6.68
C GLU A 170 -22.48 7.59 6.29
N MET A 171 -22.91 7.72 5.04
CA MET A 171 -23.69 8.87 4.59
C MET A 171 -25.06 8.96 5.27
N THR A 172 -25.77 7.86 5.47
CA THR A 172 -27.08 7.86 6.16
C THR A 172 -26.99 8.29 7.62
N ARG A 173 -25.84 8.05 8.28
CA ARG A 173 -25.57 8.57 9.64
C ARG A 173 -25.46 10.11 9.69
N HIS A 174 -25.10 10.75 8.58
CA HIS A 174 -25.02 12.20 8.48
C HIS A 174 -26.24 12.77 7.73
N LYS A 175 -27.31 13.04 8.49
CA LYS A 175 -28.65 13.44 7.99
C LYS A 175 -28.63 14.58 6.95
N ASN A 176 -27.69 15.52 7.06
CA ASN A 176 -27.57 16.67 6.15
C ASN A 176 -26.84 16.34 4.83
N THR A 177 -25.80 15.51 4.85
CA THR A 177 -25.10 15.08 3.63
C THR A 177 -25.90 14.04 2.86
N TYR A 178 -26.64 13.15 3.56
CA TYR A 178 -27.59 12.24 2.93
C TYR A 178 -28.68 12.99 2.14
N LYS A 179 -29.29 14.02 2.74
CA LYS A 179 -30.28 14.87 2.06
C LYS A 179 -29.71 15.58 0.82
N LYS A 180 -28.47 16.05 0.88
CA LYS A 180 -27.78 16.66 -0.28
C LYS A 180 -27.53 15.64 -1.38
N TYR A 181 -27.06 14.45 -1.03
CA TYR A 181 -26.79 13.37 -1.99
C TYR A 181 -28.06 12.87 -2.68
N VAL A 182 -29.16 12.65 -1.94
CA VAL A 182 -30.46 12.25 -2.52
C VAL A 182 -30.99 13.30 -3.50
N LYS A 183 -30.86 14.59 -3.18
CA LYS A 183 -31.23 15.67 -4.10
C LYS A 183 -30.41 15.64 -5.40
N LEU A 184 -29.09 15.42 -5.30
CA LEU A 184 -28.18 15.29 -6.45
C LEU A 184 -28.46 14.03 -7.29
N ALA A 185 -28.70 12.88 -6.65
CA ALA A 185 -29.03 11.64 -7.35
C ALA A 185 -30.37 11.74 -8.10
N ASN A 186 -31.35 12.45 -7.52
CA ASN A 186 -32.63 12.69 -8.16
C ASN A 186 -32.52 13.70 -9.32
N SER A 187 -31.63 14.69 -9.25
CA SER A 187 -31.43 15.63 -10.36
C SER A 187 -30.73 15.00 -11.57
N VAL A 188 -29.92 13.96 -11.36
CA VAL A 188 -29.25 13.23 -12.46
C VAL A 188 -30.20 12.24 -13.15
N ARG A 189 -31.26 11.77 -12.48
CA ARG A 189 -32.29 10.90 -13.08
C ARG A 189 -33.35 11.64 -13.92
N LEU A 190 -33.33 12.97 -13.89
CA LEU A 190 -34.29 13.83 -14.59
C LEU A 190 -33.72 14.43 -15.90
N HIS A 191 -32.55 13.96 -16.35
CA HIS A 191 -31.97 14.25 -17.66
C HIS A 191 -31.72 12.96 -18.43
#